data_AF-A0A1S4FPH8-F1
#
_entry.id   AF-A0A1S4FPH8-F1
#
_cell.length_a   1.000
_cell.length_b   1.000
_cell.length_c   1.000
_cell.angle_alpha   90.00
_cell.angle_beta   90.00
_cell.angle_gamma   90.00
#
_symmetry.space_group_name_H-M   'P 1'
#
loop_
_entity.id
_entity.type
_entity.pdbx_description
1 polymer ?
#
loop_
_entity_poly.entity_id
_entity_poly.type
_entity_poly.pdbx_seq_one_letter_code
_entity_poly.pdbx_strand_id
1 'polypeptide(L)'
;MAGSENQEVPANEEEISGQEDAEEEESSEEEAPPAPQPAPKSKEKAKSKFVLLHEFIRETDNFLARFDDLVENRDQQKTLYMARTNPLRETLVTLLLRFIQNELPRDDYLYKHIKCCDEEPLNNEEFAEHYEEAHKKDDEGKTSPELDAITAYNEVCKFYIAEGKVVNVDLLFKLRRLLRKTNTVMGGVLLDTTEAIAAQMKKE
;
A
#
# COMPACT_ATOMS: atom_id res chain seq x y z
N MET A 1 8.69 22.54 -64.04
CA MET A 1 9.61 23.67 -63.79
C MET A 1 10.11 23.54 -62.35
N ALA A 2 11.43 23.75 -62.17
CA ALA A 2 12.31 23.29 -61.08
C ALA A 2 12.49 21.75 -61.10
N GLY A 3 13.64 21.13 -61.37
CA GLY A 3 15.07 21.47 -61.25
C GLY A 3 15.68 20.33 -60.39
N SER A 4 16.41 19.35 -60.94
CA SER A 4 17.90 19.30 -61.08
C SER A 4 18.59 19.65 -59.73
N GLU A 5 19.48 18.87 -59.10
CA GLU A 5 20.57 17.94 -59.46
C GLU A 5 20.84 17.03 -58.22
N ASN A 6 21.11 15.72 -58.34
CA ASN A 6 22.42 15.06 -58.53
C ASN A 6 23.50 15.32 -57.46
N GLN A 7 24.03 14.20 -56.91
CA GLN A 7 25.46 13.96 -56.56
C GLN A 7 26.03 14.76 -55.34
N GLU A 8 26.93 14.33 -54.46
CA GLU A 8 28.08 13.40 -54.46
C GLU A 8 28.37 12.88 -53.02
N VAL A 9 29.04 11.73 -52.93
CA VAL A 9 29.81 11.28 -51.75
C VAL A 9 31.15 12.04 -51.75
N PRO A 10 31.86 12.16 -50.61
CA PRO A 10 33.13 11.41 -50.61
C PRO A 10 33.50 10.80 -49.25
N ALA A 11 34.23 9.69 -49.36
CA ALA A 11 35.13 9.16 -48.36
C ALA A 11 36.26 10.17 -48.08
N ASN A 12 36.79 10.18 -46.86
CA ASN A 12 38.22 10.42 -46.70
C ASN A 12 38.78 9.56 -45.58
N GLU A 13 39.90 8.94 -45.94
CA GLU A 13 40.76 8.05 -45.19
C GLU A 13 41.62 8.87 -44.21
N GLU A 14 42.05 8.26 -43.10
CA GLU A 14 43.46 8.30 -42.67
C GLU A 14 43.65 7.33 -41.49
N GLU A 15 44.32 6.22 -41.78
CA GLU A 15 45.08 5.42 -40.82
C GLU A 15 46.38 6.15 -40.45
N ILE A 16 46.86 5.96 -39.21
CA ILE A 16 48.27 5.93 -38.76
C ILE A 16 48.19 5.50 -37.28
N SER A 17 48.40 4.21 -36.95
CA SER A 17 49.68 3.52 -36.72
C SER A 17 50.56 4.19 -35.66
N GLY A 18 50.68 3.57 -34.48
CA GLY A 18 51.58 4.00 -33.41
C GLY A 18 51.71 2.93 -32.32
N GLN A 19 52.42 1.86 -32.66
CA GLN A 19 53.06 0.90 -31.75
C GLN A 19 54.43 1.52 -31.37
N GLU A 20 54.91 1.48 -30.13
CA GLU A 20 55.89 0.50 -29.60
C GLU A 20 56.19 0.93 -28.14
N ASP A 21 55.99 0.03 -27.18
CA ASP A 21 57.01 -0.65 -26.35
C ASP A 21 57.47 0.12 -25.10
N ALA A 22 57.17 -0.47 -23.94
CA ALA A 22 57.91 -0.23 -22.70
C ALA A 22 57.93 -1.53 -21.89
N GLU A 23 59.15 -1.90 -21.52
CA GLU A 23 59.64 -3.19 -21.05
C GLU A 23 59.16 -3.60 -19.66
N GLU A 24 59.29 -4.91 -19.42
CA GLU A 24 59.11 -5.64 -18.17
C GLU A 24 60.09 -5.19 -17.07
N GLU A 25 59.60 -5.08 -15.82
CA GLU A 25 60.38 -5.47 -14.64
C GLU A 25 59.47 -6.23 -13.65
N GLU A 26 59.86 -7.46 -13.33
CA GLU A 26 59.32 -8.30 -12.27
C GLU A 26 59.56 -7.66 -10.89
N SER A 27 58.52 -7.63 -10.04
CA SER A 27 58.71 -7.63 -8.59
C SER A 27 57.59 -8.44 -7.94
N SER A 28 57.99 -9.57 -7.36
CA SER A 28 57.19 -10.50 -6.58
C SER A 28 56.67 -9.87 -5.28
N GLU A 29 55.35 -9.88 -5.07
CA GLU A 29 54.73 -9.79 -3.75
C GLU A 29 53.68 -10.89 -3.60
N GLU A 30 53.75 -11.59 -2.46
CA GLU A 30 52.93 -12.74 -2.08
C GLU A 30 51.42 -12.45 -2.14
N GLU A 31 50.68 -13.26 -2.91
CA GLU A 31 49.22 -13.30 -2.88
C GLU A 31 48.73 -13.79 -1.51
N ALA A 32 48.20 -12.86 -0.71
CA ALA A 32 47.32 -13.20 0.41
C ALA A 32 46.06 -13.90 -0.14
N PRO A 33 45.60 -15.01 0.48
CA PRO A 33 44.41 -15.71 0.01
C PRO A 33 43.20 -14.78 0.05
N PRO A 34 42.33 -14.78 -0.98
CA PRO A 34 41.17 -13.91 -1.03
C PRO A 34 40.27 -14.19 0.17
N ALA A 35 39.98 -13.13 0.93
CA ALA A 35 39.02 -13.16 2.03
C ALA A 35 37.71 -13.80 1.53
N PRO A 36 37.09 -14.70 2.31
CA PRO A 36 35.88 -15.39 1.90
C PRO A 36 34.81 -14.34 1.57
N GLN A 37 34.38 -14.34 0.30
CA GLN A 37 33.23 -13.56 -0.13
C GLN A 37 32.05 -13.88 0.80
N PRO A 38 31.30 -12.88 1.29
CA PRO A 38 30.13 -13.13 2.10
C PRO A 38 29.19 -14.03 1.30
N ALA A 39 28.91 -15.22 1.84
CA ALA A 39 27.99 -16.17 1.25
C ALA A 39 26.72 -15.44 0.80
N PRO A 40 26.19 -15.69 -0.41
CA PRO A 40 24.95 -15.08 -0.85
C PRO A 40 23.89 -15.41 0.19
N LYS A 41 23.38 -14.39 0.89
CA LYS A 41 22.21 -14.48 1.76
C LYS A 41 21.19 -15.30 0.99
N SER A 42 20.87 -16.48 1.50
CA SER A 42 19.91 -17.38 0.88
C SER A 42 18.67 -16.56 0.55
N LYS A 43 18.41 -16.35 -0.75
CA LYS A 43 17.13 -15.80 -1.20
C LYS A 43 16.09 -16.79 -0.71
N GLU A 44 15.44 -16.48 0.42
CA GLU A 44 14.24 -17.17 0.83
C GLU A 44 13.35 -17.19 -0.41
N LYS A 45 12.99 -18.39 -0.87
CA LYS A 45 12.25 -18.56 -2.12
C LYS A 45 11.00 -17.70 -2.02
N ALA A 46 10.94 -16.64 -2.83
CA ALA A 46 9.79 -15.75 -2.88
C ALA A 46 8.52 -16.60 -3.00
N LYS A 47 7.62 -16.48 -2.02
CA LYS A 47 6.39 -17.26 -1.99
C LYS A 47 5.65 -17.07 -3.32
N SER A 48 5.08 -18.14 -3.85
CA SER A 48 4.27 -18.05 -5.07
C SER A 48 3.11 -17.08 -4.85
N LYS A 49 2.76 -16.31 -5.89
CA LYS A 49 1.64 -15.35 -5.86
C LYS A 49 0.31 -15.97 -5.41
N PHE A 50 0.09 -17.25 -5.72
CA PHE A 50 -1.12 -17.96 -5.30
C PHE A 50 -1.07 -18.39 -3.83
N VAL A 51 0.11 -18.74 -3.31
CA VAL A 51 0.29 -19.02 -1.88
C VAL A 51 0.01 -17.75 -1.08
N LEU A 52 0.56 -16.62 -1.49
CA LEU A 52 0.27 -15.32 -0.88
C LEU A 52 -1.23 -15.00 -0.90
N LEU A 53 -1.91 -15.23 -2.02
CA LEU A 53 -3.36 -15.05 -2.12
C LEU A 53 -4.13 -15.94 -1.13
N HIS A 54 -3.80 -17.22 -1.04
CA HIS A 54 -4.49 -18.14 -0.13
C HIS A 54 -4.23 -17.81 1.34
N GLU A 55 -2.99 -17.45 1.70
CA GLU A 55 -2.66 -16.97 3.04
C GLU A 55 -3.47 -15.72 3.38
N PHE A 56 -3.51 -14.74 2.47
CA PHE A 56 -4.25 -13.50 2.70
C PHE A 56 -5.75 -13.74 2.84
N ILE A 57 -6.37 -14.55 1.97
CA ILE A 57 -7.78 -14.91 2.08
C ILE A 57 -8.07 -15.54 3.45
N ARG A 58 -7.22 -16.45 3.91
CA ARG A 58 -7.37 -17.11 5.22
C ARG A 58 -7.30 -16.10 6.37
N GLU A 59 -6.32 -15.20 6.34
CA GLU A 59 -6.22 -14.14 7.35
C GLU A 59 -7.43 -13.21 7.33
N THR A 60 -7.93 -12.86 6.13
CA THR A 60 -9.14 -12.06 5.97
C THR A 60 -10.38 -12.76 6.53
N ASP A 61 -10.53 -14.05 6.30
CA ASP A 61 -11.65 -14.83 6.85
C ASP A 61 -11.59 -14.92 8.37
N ASN A 62 -10.41 -15.21 8.92
CA ASN A 62 -10.18 -15.24 10.36
C ASN A 62 -10.44 -13.90 11.04
N PHE A 63 -10.09 -12.80 10.37
CA PHE A 63 -10.36 -11.45 10.87
C PHE A 63 -11.85 -11.11 10.78
N LEU A 64 -12.49 -11.38 9.63
CA LEU A 64 -13.92 -11.14 9.42
C LEU A 64 -14.80 -11.87 10.44
N ALA A 65 -14.45 -13.12 10.77
CA ALA A 65 -15.18 -13.95 11.72
C ALA A 65 -15.16 -13.38 13.15
N ARG A 66 -14.08 -12.70 13.53
CA ARG A 66 -13.88 -12.14 14.89
C ARG A 66 -14.16 -10.64 14.95
N PHE A 67 -14.41 -9.98 13.83
CA PHE A 67 -14.47 -8.52 13.75
C PHE A 67 -15.51 -7.93 14.71
N ASP A 68 -16.69 -8.56 14.82
CA ASP A 68 -17.76 -8.03 15.66
C ASP A 68 -17.37 -8.09 17.15
N ASP A 69 -16.72 -9.16 17.58
CA ASP A 69 -16.18 -9.31 18.94
C ASP A 69 -15.07 -8.29 19.21
N LEU A 70 -14.17 -8.06 18.23
CA LEU A 70 -13.08 -7.09 18.37
C LEU A 70 -13.59 -5.67 18.64
N VAL A 71 -14.78 -5.32 18.12
CA VAL A 71 -15.34 -3.96 18.21
C VAL A 71 -16.52 -3.86 19.18
N GLU A 72 -16.78 -4.89 19.98
CA GLU A 72 -17.87 -4.92 20.95
C GLU A 72 -17.75 -3.78 21.98
N ASN A 73 -16.54 -3.53 22.48
CA ASN A 73 -16.27 -2.52 23.50
C ASN A 73 -15.95 -1.13 22.92
N ARG A 74 -16.23 -0.89 21.63
CA ARG A 74 -15.85 0.36 20.96
C ARG A 74 -16.42 1.61 21.61
N ASP A 75 -17.60 1.54 22.21
CA ASP A 75 -18.27 2.71 22.81
C ASP A 75 -17.58 3.18 24.09
N GLN A 76 -16.83 2.29 24.77
CA GLN A 76 -16.07 2.63 25.98
C GLN A 76 -14.75 3.34 25.66
N GLN A 77 -14.20 3.11 24.47
CA GLN A 77 -12.88 3.58 24.04
C GLN A 77 -12.92 4.10 22.58
N LYS A 78 -13.94 4.91 22.27
CA LYS A 78 -14.27 5.30 20.89
C LYS A 78 -13.11 5.89 20.11
N THR A 79 -12.34 6.80 20.73
CA THR A 79 -11.19 7.49 20.14
C THR A 79 -10.04 6.54 19.80
N LEU A 80 -9.72 5.60 20.70
CA LEU A 80 -8.74 4.53 20.45
C LEU A 80 -9.16 3.63 19.29
N TYR A 81 -10.42 3.20 19.28
CA TYR A 81 -10.96 2.38 18.20
C TYR A 81 -10.89 3.12 16.87
N MET A 82 -11.24 4.40 16.82
CA MET A 82 -11.09 5.23 15.62
C MET A 82 -9.62 5.30 15.17
N ALA A 83 -8.69 5.57 16.08
CA ALA A 83 -7.27 5.66 15.77
C ALA A 83 -6.65 4.37 15.22
N ARG A 84 -7.18 3.19 15.59
CA ARG A 84 -6.70 1.90 15.07
C ARG A 84 -7.47 1.42 13.84
N THR A 85 -8.77 1.68 13.75
CA THR A 85 -9.60 1.23 12.62
C THR A 85 -9.46 2.11 11.39
N ASN A 86 -9.13 3.40 11.56
CA ASN A 86 -8.99 4.31 10.42
C ASN A 86 -7.81 3.95 9.49
N PRO A 87 -6.59 3.67 9.99
CA PRO A 87 -5.50 3.19 9.13
C PRO A 87 -5.83 1.88 8.39
N LEU A 88 -6.57 0.98 9.05
CA LEU A 88 -7.05 -0.25 8.41
C LEU A 88 -8.04 0.06 7.28
N ARG A 89 -8.98 0.97 7.51
CA ARG A 89 -9.95 1.42 6.50
C ARG A 89 -9.24 1.92 5.24
N GLU A 90 -8.26 2.81 5.38
CA GLU A 90 -7.50 3.33 4.24
C GLU A 90 -6.80 2.22 3.46
N THR A 91 -6.18 1.30 4.18
CA THR A 91 -5.47 0.17 3.57
C THR A 91 -6.45 -0.72 2.80
N LEU A 92 -7.66 -0.95 3.32
CA LEU A 92 -8.72 -1.67 2.61
C LEU A 92 -9.20 -0.92 1.37
N VAL A 93 -9.37 0.40 1.44
CA VAL A 93 -9.72 1.24 0.28
C VAL A 93 -8.62 1.16 -0.78
N THR A 94 -7.36 1.29 -0.40
CA THR A 94 -6.21 1.17 -1.33
C THR A 94 -6.16 -0.20 -2.00
N LEU A 95 -6.37 -1.28 -1.24
CA LEU A 95 -6.48 -2.64 -1.80
C LEU A 95 -7.61 -2.72 -2.83
N LEU A 96 -8.79 -2.23 -2.49
CA LEU A 96 -9.95 -2.28 -3.36
C LEU A 96 -9.77 -1.42 -4.61
N LEU A 97 -9.26 -0.19 -4.49
CA LEU A 97 -8.98 0.68 -5.64
C LEU A 97 -7.93 0.09 -6.59
N ARG A 98 -6.91 -0.56 -6.03
CA ARG A 98 -5.87 -1.24 -6.82
C ARG A 98 -6.46 -2.34 -7.70
N PHE A 99 -7.43 -3.08 -7.20
CA PHE A 99 -8.00 -4.25 -7.89
C PHE A 99 -9.34 -3.99 -8.59
N ILE A 100 -10.01 -2.88 -8.27
CA ILE A 100 -11.33 -2.49 -8.76
C ILE A 100 -11.23 -1.06 -9.29
N GLN A 101 -10.45 -0.86 -10.36
CA GLN A 101 -10.19 0.48 -10.91
C GLN A 101 -11.44 1.22 -11.41
N ASN A 102 -12.61 0.55 -11.53
CA ASN A 102 -13.79 1.05 -12.24
C ASN A 102 -15.13 1.07 -11.45
N GLU A 103 -15.21 0.61 -10.18
CA GLU A 103 -16.50 0.52 -9.46
C GLU A 103 -16.55 1.30 -8.13
N LEU A 104 -15.45 1.92 -7.71
CA LEU A 104 -15.42 2.76 -6.52
C LEU A 104 -15.38 4.23 -6.95
N PRO A 105 -16.37 5.06 -6.53
CA PRO A 105 -16.27 6.51 -6.67
C PRO A 105 -14.94 6.96 -6.03
N ARG A 106 -14.01 7.46 -6.84
CA ARG A 106 -12.66 7.82 -6.35
C ARG A 106 -12.67 9.03 -5.43
N ASP A 107 -13.68 9.87 -5.54
CA ASP A 107 -13.56 11.24 -5.07
C ASP A 107 -14.11 11.48 -3.64
N ASP A 108 -15.03 10.64 -3.14
CA ASP A 108 -15.71 10.93 -1.85
C ASP A 108 -15.34 10.00 -0.69
N TYR A 109 -14.74 8.82 -0.94
CA TYR A 109 -14.51 7.84 0.14
C TYR A 109 -13.25 8.10 0.97
N LEU A 110 -12.27 8.81 0.44
CA LEU A 110 -11.01 9.10 1.15
C LEU A 110 -11.03 10.47 1.82
N TYR A 111 -11.93 11.37 1.43
CA TYR A 111 -11.97 12.72 1.97
C TYR A 111 -12.93 12.83 3.16
N LYS A 112 -12.48 13.54 4.20
CA LYS A 112 -13.25 14.09 5.33
C LYS A 112 -14.48 13.27 5.77
N HIS A 113 -14.27 12.13 6.42
CA HIS A 113 -15.36 11.21 6.81
C HIS A 113 -15.26 10.72 8.27
N ILE A 114 -14.26 11.18 9.01
CA ILE A 114 -14.05 10.81 10.41
C ILE A 114 -14.66 11.91 11.27
N LYS A 115 -15.65 11.57 12.10
CA LYS A 115 -16.25 12.52 13.03
C LYS A 115 -15.76 12.24 14.45
N CYS A 116 -14.93 13.14 14.98
CA CYS A 116 -14.44 13.12 16.36
C CYS A 116 -14.91 14.38 17.10
N CYS A 117 -15.24 14.28 18.39
CA CYS A 117 -15.55 15.42 19.28
C CYS A 117 -16.52 16.51 18.76
N ASP A 118 -17.52 16.12 17.95
CA ASP A 118 -18.47 17.04 17.29
C ASP A 118 -17.83 18.05 16.31
N GLU A 119 -16.61 17.79 15.87
CA GLU A 119 -15.91 18.58 14.86
C GLU A 119 -16.45 18.32 13.44
N GLU A 120 -16.10 19.20 12.51
CA GLU A 120 -16.30 18.95 11.09
C GLU A 120 -15.64 17.61 10.69
N PRO A 121 -16.18 16.88 9.70
CA PRO A 121 -15.57 15.64 9.24
C PRO A 121 -14.08 15.84 8.90
N LEU A 122 -13.24 15.07 9.55
CA LEU A 122 -11.79 15.10 9.42
C LEU A 122 -11.34 14.06 8.39
N ASN A 123 -10.30 14.39 7.62
CA ASN A 123 -9.52 13.38 6.90
C ASN A 123 -8.57 12.64 7.88
N ASN A 124 -7.82 11.64 7.41
CA ASN A 124 -6.96 10.86 8.30
C ASN A 124 -5.80 11.67 8.91
N GLU A 125 -5.18 12.56 8.14
CA GLU A 125 -4.09 13.41 8.64
C GLU A 125 -4.62 14.39 9.71
N GLU A 126 -5.73 15.07 9.40
CA GLU A 126 -6.45 15.96 10.32
C GLU A 126 -6.90 15.22 11.60
N PHE A 127 -7.40 13.99 11.45
CA PHE A 127 -7.79 13.17 12.60
C PHE A 127 -6.57 12.73 13.43
N ALA A 128 -5.45 12.38 12.81
CA ALA A 128 -4.25 11.99 13.53
C ALA A 128 -3.70 13.14 14.37
N GLU A 129 -3.66 14.35 13.79
CA GLU A 129 -3.29 15.58 14.51
C GLU A 129 -4.25 15.85 15.66
N HIS A 130 -5.56 15.86 15.40
CA HIS A 130 -6.58 16.04 16.43
C HIS A 130 -6.46 15.00 17.56
N TYR A 131 -6.25 13.72 17.23
CA TYR A 131 -6.11 12.66 18.21
C TYR A 131 -4.90 12.90 19.13
N GLU A 132 -3.77 13.31 18.56
CA GLU A 132 -2.55 13.61 19.32
C GLU A 132 -2.74 14.78 20.28
N GLU A 133 -3.50 15.80 19.86
CA GLU A 133 -3.77 16.99 20.67
C GLU A 133 -4.83 16.78 21.74
N ALA A 134 -5.94 16.11 21.39
CA ALA A 134 -7.15 16.05 22.22
C ALA A 134 -7.29 14.74 23.03
N HIS A 135 -6.70 13.63 22.59
CA HIS A 135 -7.01 12.29 23.13
C HIS A 135 -5.82 11.47 23.59
N LYS A 136 -4.63 11.70 23.04
CA LYS A 136 -3.45 10.87 23.34
C LYS A 136 -3.16 10.72 24.83
N LYS A 137 -3.29 11.79 25.61
CA LYS A 137 -3.06 11.77 27.05
C LYS A 137 -4.14 10.97 27.79
N ASP A 138 -5.38 11.12 27.37
CA ASP A 138 -6.52 10.42 27.99
C ASP A 138 -6.47 8.92 27.71
N ASP A 139 -5.89 8.54 26.57
CA ASP A 139 -5.76 7.17 26.10
C ASP A 139 -4.38 6.55 26.40
N GLU A 140 -3.49 7.29 27.07
CA GLU A 140 -2.17 6.81 27.42
C GLU A 140 -2.25 5.60 28.36
N GLY A 141 -1.48 4.55 28.04
CA GLY A 141 -1.46 3.30 28.81
C GLY A 141 -2.69 2.41 28.64
N LYS A 142 -3.72 2.84 27.90
CA LYS A 142 -4.83 1.97 27.52
C LYS A 142 -4.41 1.11 26.34
N THR A 143 -4.36 -0.20 26.57
CA THR A 143 -4.13 -1.21 25.54
C THR A 143 -5.20 -2.26 25.65
N SER A 144 -5.57 -2.83 24.51
CA SER A 144 -6.53 -3.92 24.45
C SER A 144 -6.07 -4.91 23.38
N PRO A 145 -6.15 -6.23 23.64
CA PRO A 145 -5.75 -7.24 22.67
C PRO A 145 -6.59 -7.14 21.37
N GLU A 146 -7.80 -6.59 21.46
CA GLU A 146 -8.65 -6.33 20.30
C GLU A 146 -8.04 -5.27 19.36
N LEU A 147 -7.51 -4.19 19.92
CA LEU A 147 -6.83 -3.13 19.16
C LEU A 147 -5.55 -3.62 18.50
N ASP A 148 -4.81 -4.50 19.17
CA ASP A 148 -3.61 -5.13 18.63
C ASP A 148 -3.97 -6.06 17.46
N ALA A 149 -5.07 -6.79 17.55
CA ALA A 149 -5.54 -7.65 16.45
C ALA A 149 -5.95 -6.83 15.21
N ILE A 150 -6.60 -5.67 15.39
CA ILE A 150 -6.91 -4.74 14.30
C ILE A 150 -5.62 -4.24 13.64
N THR A 151 -4.64 -3.86 14.46
CA THR A 151 -3.33 -3.38 13.97
C THR A 151 -2.58 -4.47 13.23
N ALA A 152 -2.54 -5.69 13.76
CA ALA A 152 -1.89 -6.83 13.13
C ALA A 152 -2.50 -7.15 11.75
N TYR A 153 -3.83 -7.10 11.64
CA TYR A 153 -4.49 -7.32 10.36
C TYR A 153 -4.23 -6.17 9.37
N ASN A 154 -4.12 -4.92 9.85
CA ASN A 154 -3.70 -3.81 9.00
C ASN A 154 -2.30 -4.06 8.39
N GLU A 155 -1.36 -4.57 9.17
CA GLU A 155 -0.04 -4.95 8.65
C GLU A 155 -0.11 -6.08 7.63
N VAL A 156 -1.01 -7.05 7.81
CA VAL A 156 -1.28 -8.08 6.80
C VAL A 156 -1.80 -7.46 5.49
N CYS A 157 -2.70 -6.48 5.57
CA CYS A 157 -3.17 -5.75 4.40
C CYS A 157 -2.06 -4.94 3.72
N LYS A 158 -1.23 -4.20 4.48
CA LYS A 158 -0.08 -3.45 3.94
C LYS A 158 0.92 -4.37 3.26
N PHE A 159 1.23 -5.51 3.87
CA PHE A 159 2.07 -6.53 3.28
C PHE A 159 1.50 -7.02 1.95
N TYR A 160 0.19 -7.26 1.88
CA TYR A 160 -0.46 -7.68 0.63
C TYR A 160 -0.49 -6.56 -0.42
N ILE A 161 -0.56 -5.29 -0.02
CA ILE A 161 -0.37 -4.16 -0.95
C ILE A 161 1.04 -4.20 -1.54
N ALA A 162 2.07 -4.42 -0.73
CA ALA A 162 3.45 -4.44 -1.22
C ALA A 162 3.73 -5.65 -2.14
N GLU A 163 3.36 -6.86 -1.69
CA GLU A 163 3.81 -8.11 -2.32
C GLU A 163 2.74 -8.81 -3.16
N GLY A 164 1.46 -8.54 -2.88
CA GLY A 164 0.33 -9.15 -3.56
C GLY A 164 0.23 -8.73 -5.02
N LYS A 165 -0.03 -9.70 -5.90
CA LYS A 165 -0.09 -9.50 -7.36
C LYS A 165 -1.38 -9.96 -8.01
N VAL A 166 -2.17 -10.75 -7.31
CA VAL A 166 -3.37 -11.40 -7.83
C VAL A 166 -4.52 -11.20 -6.87
N VAL A 167 -5.73 -11.29 -7.37
CA VAL A 167 -6.95 -11.17 -6.57
C VAL A 167 -7.99 -12.09 -7.20
N ASN A 168 -8.95 -12.56 -6.41
CA ASN A 168 -10.12 -13.24 -6.93
C ASN A 168 -11.40 -12.52 -6.46
N VAL A 169 -12.52 -12.87 -7.10
CA VAL A 169 -13.82 -12.24 -6.82
C VAL A 169 -14.23 -12.44 -5.36
N ASP A 170 -13.97 -13.61 -4.79
CA ASP A 170 -14.23 -13.93 -3.37
C ASP A 170 -13.51 -12.96 -2.42
N LEU A 171 -12.21 -12.74 -2.62
CA LEU A 171 -11.42 -11.80 -1.83
C LEU A 171 -11.98 -10.37 -1.96
N LEU A 172 -12.39 -9.94 -3.15
CA LEU A 172 -13.01 -8.62 -3.33
C LEU A 172 -14.30 -8.48 -2.51
N PHE A 173 -15.15 -9.50 -2.50
CA PHE A 173 -16.37 -9.49 -1.68
C PHE A 173 -16.05 -9.41 -0.18
N LYS A 174 -15.05 -10.15 0.28
CA LYS A 174 -14.58 -10.13 1.67
C LYS A 174 -14.03 -8.76 2.07
N LEU A 175 -13.17 -8.16 1.24
CA LEU A 175 -12.62 -6.82 1.48
C LEU A 175 -13.72 -5.74 1.48
N ARG A 176 -14.68 -5.81 0.55
CA ARG A 176 -15.85 -4.90 0.55
C ARG A 176 -16.70 -5.04 1.81
N ARG A 177 -16.95 -6.29 2.24
CA ARG A 177 -17.69 -6.57 3.47
C ARG A 177 -16.96 -6.00 4.68
N LEU A 178 -15.65 -6.17 4.74
CA LEU A 178 -14.85 -5.67 5.83
C LEU A 178 -14.83 -4.14 5.85
N LEU A 179 -14.63 -3.49 4.70
CA LEU A 179 -14.69 -2.03 4.61
C LEU A 179 -16.03 -1.47 5.12
N ARG A 180 -17.15 -2.08 4.75
CA ARG A 180 -18.47 -1.68 5.27
C ARG A 180 -18.54 -1.78 6.80
N LYS A 181 -18.08 -2.90 7.37
CA LYS A 181 -18.03 -3.10 8.83
C LYS A 181 -17.14 -2.06 9.52
N THR A 182 -15.96 -1.77 8.97
CA THR A 182 -15.05 -0.75 9.49
C THR A 182 -15.69 0.64 9.47
N ASN A 183 -16.40 1.01 8.40
CA ASN A 183 -17.11 2.28 8.32
C ASN A 183 -18.19 2.44 9.40
N THR A 184 -18.90 1.35 9.73
CA THR A 184 -19.90 1.35 10.81
C THR A 184 -19.26 1.67 12.17
N VAL A 185 -18.06 1.17 12.44
CA VAL A 185 -17.34 1.40 13.71
C VAL A 185 -16.91 2.87 13.84
N MET A 186 -16.48 3.49 12.73
CA MET A 186 -16.01 4.87 12.73
C MET A 186 -17.14 5.92 12.77
N GLY A 187 -18.40 5.51 12.92
CA GLY A 187 -19.54 6.44 12.90
C GLY A 187 -19.70 7.16 11.57
N GLY A 188 -19.08 6.65 10.50
CA GLY A 188 -19.29 7.15 9.15
C GLY A 188 -20.75 6.97 8.81
N VAL A 189 -21.41 8.06 8.40
CA VAL A 189 -22.61 7.95 7.56
C VAL A 189 -22.22 6.95 6.48
N LEU A 190 -22.95 5.83 6.40
CA LEU A 190 -23.03 5.11 5.13
C LEU A 190 -23.43 6.22 4.17
N LEU A 191 -22.48 6.76 3.39
CA LEU A 191 -22.86 7.51 2.21
C LEU A 191 -23.67 6.46 1.46
N ASP A 192 -24.98 6.56 1.58
CA ASP A 192 -25.92 5.71 0.91
C ASP A 192 -25.51 5.91 -0.54
N THR A 193 -24.82 4.91 -1.08
CA THR A 193 -24.29 4.96 -2.44
C THR A 193 -25.41 5.30 -3.41
N THR A 194 -26.64 4.91 -3.05
CA THR A 194 -27.90 5.29 -3.66
C THR A 194 -28.14 6.79 -3.72
N GLU A 195 -27.89 7.56 -2.66
CA GLU A 195 -28.09 9.02 -2.66
C GLU A 195 -26.99 9.76 -3.41
N ALA A 196 -25.72 9.35 -3.29
CA ALA A 196 -24.62 9.94 -4.04
C ALA A 196 -24.76 9.67 -5.57
N ILE A 197 -25.18 8.46 -5.95
CA ILE A 197 -25.48 8.10 -7.35
C ILE A 197 -26.73 8.84 -7.84
N ALA A 198 -27.78 8.97 -7.02
CA ALA A 198 -29.00 9.71 -7.39
C ALA A 198 -28.77 11.23 -7.50
N ALA A 199 -27.85 11.80 -6.71
CA ALA A 199 -27.48 13.21 -6.79
C ALA A 199 -26.67 13.53 -8.06
N GLN A 200 -25.88 12.58 -8.56
CA GLN A 200 -25.18 12.71 -9.83
C GLN A 200 -26.10 12.53 -11.04
N MET A 201 -27.07 11.60 -10.99
CA MET A 201 -28.06 11.40 -12.07
C MET A 201 -29.12 12.50 -12.19
N LYS A 202 -29.21 13.42 -11.23
CA LYS A 202 -30.10 14.60 -11.29
C LYS A 202 -29.44 15.85 -11.90
N LYS A 203 -28.16 15.76 -12.29
CA LYS A 203 -27.40 16.86 -12.90
C LYS A 203 -27.33 16.79 -14.43
N GLU A 204 -28.08 15.90 -15.08
CA GLU A 204 -28.22 15.83 -16.54
C GLU A 204 -29.55 16.42 -17.03
#